data_AF-A0A269YZQ7-F1
#
_entry.id   AF-A0A269YZQ7-F1
#
_cell.length_a   1.000
_cell.length_b   1.000
_cell.length_c   1.000
_cell.angle_alpha   90.00
_cell.angle_beta   90.00
_cell.angle_gamma   90.00
#
_symmetry.space_group_name_H-M   'P 1'
#
loop_
_entity.id
_entity.type
_entity.pdbx_description
1 polymer ?
#
loop_
_entity_poly.entity_id
_entity_poly.type
_entity_poly.pdbx_seq_one_letter_code
_entity_poly.pdbx_strand_id
1 'polypeptide(L)' 'HQIDTLVDEGVDALLFETYYDLEELKGIVISTKRKHHIPIIAQLTASNTNYLVDGTPINDALKQLVECGADIVGL' A
#
# COMPACT_ATOMS: atom_id res chain seq x y z
N HIS A 1 5.72 3.75 -16.97
CA HIS A 1 4.73 3.77 -15.87
C HIS A 1 5.29 4.63 -14.75
N GLN A 2 4.46 5.41 -14.05
CA GLN A 2 4.88 6.40 -13.04
C GLN A 2 5.83 5.84 -11.96
N ILE A 3 5.55 4.63 -11.47
CA ILE A 3 6.39 3.94 -10.49
C ILE A 3 7.82 3.72 -11.01
N ASP A 4 7.95 3.25 -12.25
CA ASP A 4 9.27 2.98 -12.85
C ASP A 4 10.08 4.27 -12.96
N THR A 5 9.45 5.35 -13.41
CA THR A 5 10.10 6.66 -13.52
C THR A 5 10.64 7.15 -12.18
N LEU A 6 9.85 7.04 -11.11
CA LEU A 6 10.29 7.45 -9.76
C LEU A 6 11.46 6.60 -9.26
N VAL A 7 11.39 5.28 -9.46
CA VAL A 7 12.46 4.37 -9.03
C VAL A 7 13.74 4.61 -9.84
N ASP A 8 13.63 4.82 -11.15
CA ASP A 8 14.77 5.12 -12.03
C ASP A 8 15.40 6.50 -11.70
N GLU A 9 14.60 7.44 -11.22
CA GLU A 9 15.05 8.75 -10.70
C GLU A 9 15.69 8.66 -9.30
N GLY A 10 15.66 7.48 -8.67
CA GLY A 10 16.42 7.19 -7.45
C GLY A 10 15.76 7.64 -6.15
N VAL A 11 14.42 7.62 -6.06
CA VAL A 11 13.73 7.84 -4.78
C VAL A 11 14.10 6.76 -3.76
N ASP A 12 14.10 7.12 -2.47
CA ASP A 12 14.47 6.19 -1.39
C ASP A 12 13.32 5.25 -0.98
N ALA A 13 12.07 5.64 -1.25
CA ALA A 13 10.87 4.88 -0.91
C ALA A 13 9.70 5.28 -1.81
N LEU A 14 8.69 4.41 -1.86
CA LEU A 14 7.39 4.71 -2.47
C LEU A 14 6.32 4.84 -1.39
N LEU A 15 5.53 5.89 -1.48
CA LEU A 15 4.35 6.11 -0.65
C LEU A 15 3.10 5.96 -1.51
N PHE A 16 2.25 5.01 -1.14
CA PHE A 16 0.91 4.85 -1.68
C PHE A 16 -0.09 5.32 -0.63
N GLU A 17 -0.71 6.46 -0.88
CA GLU A 17 -1.62 7.11 0.06
C GLU A 17 -3.01 7.34 -0.52
N THR A 18 -3.98 7.57 0.37
CA THR A 18 -5.37 7.89 0.01
C THR A 18 -6.10 6.76 -0.73
N TYR A 19 -5.71 5.50 -0.52
CA TYR A 19 -6.39 4.34 -1.11
C TYR A 19 -7.61 3.94 -0.28
N TYR A 20 -8.78 3.84 -0.91
CA TYR A 20 -9.99 3.34 -0.27
C TYR A 20 -10.22 1.85 -0.52
N ASP A 21 -9.68 1.33 -1.63
CA ASP A 21 -9.82 -0.07 -2.04
C ASP A 21 -8.57 -0.86 -1.63
N LEU A 22 -8.78 -1.83 -0.72
CA LEU A 22 -7.72 -2.70 -0.22
C LEU A 22 -7.15 -3.61 -1.31
N GLU A 23 -7.98 -4.15 -2.19
CA GLU A 23 -7.53 -5.09 -3.23
C GLU A 23 -6.73 -4.37 -4.31
N GLU A 24 -7.10 -3.14 -4.66
CA GLU A 24 -6.31 -2.29 -5.55
C GLU A 24 -4.91 -2.05 -4.96
N LEU A 25 -4.84 -1.61 -3.69
CA LEU A 25 -3.57 -1.33 -3.05
C LEU A 25 -2.69 -2.59 -2.92
N LYS A 26 -3.28 -3.75 -2.57
CA LYS A 26 -2.56 -5.04 -2.55
C LYS A 26 -1.97 -5.36 -3.91
N GLY A 27 -2.73 -5.18 -4.99
CA GLY A 27 -2.24 -5.40 -6.36
C GLY A 27 -1.03 -4.53 -6.70
N ILE A 28 -1.05 -3.26 -6.29
CA ILE A 28 0.05 -2.31 -6.50
C ILE A 28 1.29 -2.71 -5.68
N VAL A 29 1.13 -3.04 -4.40
CA VAL A 29 2.24 -3.47 -3.53
C VAL A 29 2.90 -4.72 -4.10
N ILE A 30 2.12 -5.75 -4.43
CA ILE A 30 2.63 -7.02 -4.99
C ILE A 30 3.37 -6.77 -6.31
N SER A 31 2.76 -6.00 -7.22
CA SER A 31 3.36 -5.72 -8.53
C SER A 31 4.65 -4.92 -8.39
N THR A 32 4.69 -3.94 -7.48
CA THR A 32 5.86 -3.11 -7.21
C THR A 32 6.98 -3.93 -6.59
N LYS A 33 6.72 -4.72 -5.55
CA LYS A 33 7.75 -5.58 -4.92
C LYS A 33 8.30 -6.64 -5.86
N ARG A 34 7.49 -7.16 -6.80
CA ARG A 34 7.97 -8.10 -7.82
C ARG A 34 8.97 -7.47 -8.78
N LYS A 35 8.86 -6.16 -9.03
CA LYS A 35 9.69 -5.45 -10.02
C LYS A 35 10.86 -4.70 -9.38
N HIS A 36 10.67 -4.19 -8.17
CA HIS A 36 11.54 -3.22 -7.51
C HIS A 36 11.82 -3.63 -6.07
N HIS A 37 13.09 -3.52 -5.65
CA HIS A 37 13.53 -3.78 -4.27
C HIS A 37 13.61 -2.47 -3.46
N ILE A 38 12.54 -1.67 -3.51
CA ILE A 38 12.45 -0.38 -2.82
C ILE A 38 11.49 -0.47 -1.61
N PRO A 39 11.73 0.26 -0.51
CA PRO A 39 10.78 0.38 0.59
C PRO A 39 9.41 0.91 0.13
N ILE A 40 8.34 0.30 0.64
CA ILE A 40 6.94 0.67 0.35
C ILE A 40 6.22 1.02 1.65
N ILE A 41 5.61 2.20 1.64
CA ILE A 41 4.68 2.69 2.66
C ILE A 41 3.28 2.64 2.04
N ALA A 42 2.36 1.91 2.67
CA ALA A 42 1.00 1.70 2.16
C ALA A 42 -0.05 2.23 3.17
N GLN A 43 -0.81 3.25 2.77
CA GLN A 43 -1.85 3.87 3.60
C GLN A 43 -3.24 3.68 3.02
N LEU A 44 -4.18 3.26 3.88
CA LEU A 44 -5.60 3.13 3.56
C LEU A 44 -6.41 4.25 4.20
N THR A 45 -7.37 4.81 3.46
CA THR A 45 -8.31 5.76 4.04
C THR A 45 -9.46 5.00 4.72
N ALA A 46 -9.56 5.15 6.04
CA ALA A 46 -10.65 4.56 6.80
C ALA A 46 -11.97 5.35 6.64
N SER A 47 -13.10 4.65 6.65
CA SER A 47 -14.44 5.28 6.65
C SER A 47 -14.86 5.75 8.04
N ASN A 48 -14.32 5.11 9.08
CA ASN A 48 -14.49 5.42 10.50
C ASN A 48 -13.30 4.86 11.31
N THR A 49 -13.37 4.88 12.64
CA THR A 49 -12.27 4.43 13.51
C THR A 49 -11.98 2.93 13.49
N ASN A 50 -12.85 2.09 12.95
CA ASN A 50 -12.74 0.62 13.06
C ASN A 50 -12.71 -0.11 11.71
N TYR A 51 -13.32 0.48 10.67
CA TYR A 51 -13.56 -0.19 9.39
C TYR A 51 -13.18 0.67 8.18
N LEU A 52 -12.80 0.00 7.10
CA LEU A 52 -12.72 0.58 5.76
C LEU A 52 -14.13 0.83 5.19
N VAL A 53 -14.21 1.35 3.95
CA VAL A 53 -15.48 1.64 3.27
C VAL A 53 -16.29 0.37 2.99
N ASP A 54 -15.63 -0.74 2.72
CA ASP A 54 -16.23 -2.05 2.43
C ASP A 54 -16.64 -2.85 3.69
N GLY A 55 -16.39 -2.30 4.88
CA GLY A 55 -16.66 -2.97 6.16
C GLY A 55 -15.53 -3.88 6.64
N THR A 56 -14.38 -3.93 5.96
CA THR A 56 -13.21 -4.68 6.43
C THR A 56 -12.63 -4.05 7.70
N PRO A 57 -12.34 -4.83 8.77
CA PRO A 57 -11.66 -4.32 9.95
C PRO A 57 -10.27 -3.77 9.61
N ILE A 58 -9.97 -2.55 10.06
CA ILE A 58 -8.71 -1.85 9.73
C ILE A 58 -7.48 -2.71 10.06
N ASN A 59 -7.45 -3.32 11.24
CA ASN A 59 -6.32 -4.14 11.66
C ASN A 59 -6.09 -5.36 10.75
N ASP A 60 -7.15 -5.92 10.18
CA ASP A 60 -7.04 -7.07 9.27
C ASP A 60 -6.59 -6.61 7.88
N ALA A 61 -7.06 -5.44 7.42
CA ALA A 61 -6.58 -4.82 6.19
C ALA A 61 -5.07 -4.48 6.26
N LEU A 62 -4.63 -3.86 7.35
CA LEU A 62 -3.21 -3.51 7.55
C LEU A 62 -2.32 -4.75 7.60
N LYS A 63 -2.75 -5.84 8.24
CA LYS A 63 -2.02 -7.12 8.23
C LYS A 63 -1.87 -7.68 6.81
N GLN A 64 -2.93 -7.65 6.02
CA GLN A 64 -2.88 -8.12 4.63
C GLN A 64 -1.88 -7.32 3.78
N LEU A 65 -1.75 -6.01 4.01
CA LEU A 65 -0.75 -5.18 3.32
C LEU A 65 0.69 -5.57 3.69
N VAL A 66 0.94 -5.87 4.96
CA VAL A 66 2.25 -6.40 5.41
C VAL A 66 2.54 -7.74 4.74
N GLU A 67 1.56 -8.65 4.69
CA GLU A 67 1.69 -9.95 4.02
C GLU A 67 1.95 -9.82 2.51
N CYS A 68 1.41 -8.77 1.87
CA CYS A 68 1.68 -8.45 0.46
C CYS A 68 3.08 -7.86 0.22
N GLY A 69 3.79 -7.47 1.28
CA GLY A 69 5.15 -6.96 1.23
C GLY A 69 5.29 -5.47 1.48
N ALA A 70 4.28 -4.76 2.01
CA ALA A 70 4.47 -3.39 2.48
C ALA A 70 5.41 -3.38 3.71
N ASP A 71 6.38 -2.47 3.74
CA ASP A 71 7.33 -2.34 4.85
C ASP A 71 6.74 -1.51 6.00
N ILE A 72 5.88 -0.55 5.67
CA ILE A 72 5.14 0.28 6.62
C ILE A 72 3.68 0.34 6.16
N VAL A 73 2.75 0.21 7.11
CA VAL A 73 1.31 0.30 6.87
C VAL A 73 0.67 1.33 7.79
N GLY A 74 -0.35 2.03 7.29
CA GLY A 74 -1.01 3.08 8.05
C GLY A 74 -2.38 3.51 7.49
N LEU A 75 -2.88 4.59 8.07
CA LEU A 75 -4.08 5.30 7.62
C LEU A 75 -3.71 6.71 7.15
#